data_AF-A0A075G1V4-F1
#
_entry.id   AF-A0A075G1V4-F1
#
_cell.length_a   1.000
_cell.length_b   1.000
_cell.length_c   1.000
_cell.angle_alpha   90.00
_cell.angle_beta   90.00
_cell.angle_gamma   90.00
#
_symmetry.space_group_name_H-M   'P 1'
#
loop_
_entity.id
_entity.type
_entity.pdbx_description
1 polymer ?
#
loop_
_entity_poly.entity_id
_entity_poly.type
_entity_poly.pdbx_seq_one_letter_code
_entity_poly.pdbx_strand_id
1 'polypeptide(L)'
;MLLHFIFVIKDKELGLRDAEFEYVKKMAKFFKSWIKTKFSMDVEIQCDEMITKPRIILQRLDTHSLLKDHAERGDDIYHFYLCHFRPLWTDCTCEGYHAENFGMIRWERPKNQTDTLFLAEKNCTAVSHEIAHELLRQSKYKRYIEDVHDTWQQHLFGAIPFEQYGEDFELTSKKPSFLTLDTTMFTKKS
;
A
#
# COMPACT_ATOMS: atom_id res chain seq x y z
N MET A 1 -8.74 14.55 0.37
CA MET A 1 -7.42 14.07 0.84
C MET A 1 -6.58 13.75 -0.37
N LEU A 2 -5.29 14.09 -0.36
CA LEU A 2 -4.32 13.62 -1.35
C LEU A 2 -3.67 12.35 -0.82
N LEU A 3 -3.71 11.28 -1.63
CA LEU A 3 -2.96 10.04 -1.41
C LEU A 3 -1.74 10.03 -2.35
N HIS A 4 -0.56 10.18 -1.78
CA HIS A 4 0.69 10.29 -2.52
C HIS A 4 1.51 9.01 -2.38
N PHE A 5 1.55 8.21 -3.45
CA PHE A 5 2.40 7.01 -3.51
C PHE A 5 3.84 7.38 -3.86
N ILE A 6 4.77 6.99 -2.99
CA ILE A 6 6.19 7.30 -3.11
C ILE A 6 6.94 5.99 -3.35
N PHE A 7 7.44 5.78 -4.57
CA PHE A 7 8.23 4.61 -4.92
C PHE A 7 9.68 4.81 -4.50
N VAL A 8 10.11 4.13 -3.44
CA VAL A 8 11.46 4.32 -2.90
C VAL A 8 12.44 3.44 -3.67
N ILE A 9 13.32 4.07 -4.44
CA ILE A 9 14.24 3.40 -5.37
C ILE A 9 15.69 3.65 -4.97
N LYS A 10 16.57 2.66 -5.14
CA LYS A 10 18.01 2.89 -4.99
C LYS A 10 18.53 3.60 -6.24
N ASP A 11 19.44 4.55 -6.06
CA ASP A 11 20.08 5.28 -7.17
C ASP A 11 20.62 4.35 -8.27
N LYS A 12 21.28 3.26 -7.86
CA LYS A 12 21.79 2.23 -8.79
C LYS A 12 20.73 1.41 -9.54
N GLU A 13 19.47 1.56 -9.18
CA GLU A 13 18.32 0.85 -9.77
C GLU A 13 17.42 1.79 -10.60
N LEU A 14 17.74 3.08 -10.64
CA LEU A 14 17.02 4.08 -11.43
C LEU A 14 17.05 3.69 -12.92
N GLY A 15 15.91 3.74 -13.60
CA GLY A 15 15.76 3.29 -14.99
C GLY A 15 15.66 1.76 -15.16
N LEU A 16 15.94 0.96 -14.12
CA LEU A 16 15.86 -0.50 -14.18
C LEU A 16 14.53 -1.05 -13.65
N ARG A 17 13.70 -0.19 -13.04
CA ARG A 17 12.44 -0.56 -12.38
C ARG A 17 11.23 0.18 -12.95
N ASP A 18 11.36 0.74 -14.14
CA ASP A 18 10.31 1.54 -14.79
C ASP A 18 9.00 0.76 -14.95
N ALA A 19 9.08 -0.52 -15.31
CA ALA A 19 7.89 -1.38 -15.40
C ALA A 19 7.15 -1.52 -14.05
N GLU A 20 7.89 -1.58 -12.94
CA GLU A 20 7.29 -1.61 -11.60
C GLU A 20 6.69 -0.25 -11.25
N PHE A 21 7.35 0.86 -11.59
CA PHE A 21 6.80 2.19 -11.34
C PHE A 21 5.57 2.49 -12.20
N GLU A 22 5.52 2.01 -13.44
CA GLU A 22 4.30 2.06 -14.27
C GLU A 22 3.16 1.23 -13.66
N TYR A 23 3.47 0.08 -13.06
CA TYR A 23 2.47 -0.66 -12.28
C TYR A 23 2.00 0.15 -11.06
N VAL A 24 2.89 0.81 -10.32
CA VAL A 24 2.52 1.69 -9.19
C VAL A 24 1.57 2.79 -9.63
N LYS A 25 1.81 3.45 -10.77
CA LYS A 25 0.91 4.47 -11.32
C LYS A 25 -0.48 3.92 -11.66
N LYS A 26 -0.56 2.71 -12.23
CA LYS A 26 -1.83 2.02 -12.48
C LYS A 26 -2.53 1.63 -11.19
N MET A 27 -1.79 1.10 -10.23
CA MET A 27 -2.25 0.72 -8.90
C MET A 27 -2.79 1.93 -8.11
N ALA A 28 -2.16 3.10 -8.23
CA ALA A 28 -2.65 4.32 -7.60
C ALA A 28 -4.02 4.75 -8.17
N LYS A 29 -4.19 4.67 -9.49
CA LYS A 29 -5.50 4.91 -10.16
C LYS A 29 -6.54 3.89 -9.73
N PHE A 30 -6.15 2.62 -9.62
CA PHE A 30 -7.01 1.58 -9.07
C PHE A 30 -7.45 1.93 -7.64
N PHE A 31 -6.53 2.25 -6.74
CA PHE A 31 -6.87 2.60 -5.35
C PHE A 31 -7.73 3.85 -5.26
N LYS A 32 -7.57 4.85 -6.14
CA LYS A 32 -8.52 5.96 -6.22
C LYS A 32 -9.96 5.47 -6.45
N SER A 33 -10.15 4.56 -7.41
CA SER A 33 -11.46 3.96 -7.70
C SER A 33 -11.97 3.11 -6.53
N TRP A 34 -11.11 2.24 -5.99
CA TRP A 34 -11.43 1.35 -4.89
C TRP A 34 -11.84 2.11 -3.62
N ILE A 35 -11.10 3.16 -3.25
CA ILE A 35 -11.40 4.02 -2.09
C ILE A 35 -12.78 4.69 -2.25
N LYS A 36 -13.05 5.21 -3.45
CA LYS A 36 -14.35 5.82 -3.76
C LYS A 36 -15.49 4.83 -3.64
N THR A 37 -15.33 3.64 -4.19
CA THR A 37 -16.38 2.61 -4.23
C THR A 37 -16.59 1.95 -2.87
N LYS A 38 -15.52 1.63 -2.14
CA LYS A 38 -15.60 0.84 -0.89
C LYS A 38 -15.74 1.69 0.37
N PHE A 39 -15.23 2.91 0.38
CA PHE A 39 -15.23 3.79 1.54
C PHE A 39 -16.03 5.08 1.33
N SER A 40 -16.61 5.30 0.13
CA SER A 40 -17.35 6.53 -0.21
C SER A 40 -16.53 7.80 -0.01
N MET A 41 -15.21 7.72 -0.21
CA MET A 41 -14.27 8.85 -0.07
C MET A 41 -13.69 9.23 -1.42
N ASP A 42 -13.73 10.52 -1.77
CA ASP A 42 -13.03 11.03 -2.95
C ASP A 42 -11.61 11.45 -2.57
N VAL A 43 -10.63 10.93 -3.31
CA VAL A 43 -9.21 11.18 -3.08
C VAL A 43 -8.54 11.62 -4.37
N GLU A 44 -7.62 12.56 -4.23
CA GLU A 44 -6.64 12.85 -5.26
C GLU A 44 -5.48 11.87 -5.13
N ILE A 45 -4.82 11.57 -6.24
CA ILE A 45 -3.67 10.67 -6.24
C ILE A 45 -2.47 11.34 -6.88
N GLN A 46 -1.31 11.09 -6.31
CA GLN A 46 -0.02 11.47 -6.88
C GLN A 46 0.93 10.27 -6.79
N CYS A 47 1.88 10.20 -7.73
CA CYS A 47 2.95 9.22 -7.71
C CYS A 47 4.28 9.92 -7.99
N ASP A 48 5.29 9.64 -7.18
CA ASP A 48 6.68 10.05 -7.44
C ASP A 48 7.68 8.94 -7.06
N GLU A 49 8.94 9.17 -7.39
CA GLU A 49 10.05 8.30 -7.00
C GLU A 49 10.93 9.03 -6.00
N MET A 50 11.22 8.37 -4.87
CA MET A 50 12.21 8.84 -3.90
C MET A 50 13.52 8.10 -4.14
N ILE A 51 14.50 8.81 -4.73
CA ILE A 51 15.82 8.25 -5.02
C ILE A 51 16.66 8.21 -3.75
N THR A 52 17.12 7.02 -3.41
CA THR A 52 17.92 6.75 -2.21
C THR A 52 19.37 6.49 -2.61
N LYS A 53 20.27 7.37 -2.15
CA LYS A 53 21.71 7.21 -2.39
C LYS A 53 22.27 6.07 -1.55
N PRO A 54 23.36 5.39 -1.99
CA PRO A 54 24.10 4.47 -1.15
C PRO A 54 24.58 5.21 0.10
N ARG A 55 24.21 4.71 1.28
CA ARG A 55 24.58 5.29 2.56
C ARG A 55 25.45 4.28 3.34
N ILE A 56 26.41 4.78 4.13
CA ILE A 56 27.21 3.95 5.04
C ILE A 56 26.23 3.26 6.04
N ILE A 57 26.59 2.11 6.61
CA ILE A 57 25.71 1.28 7.48
C ILE A 57 24.94 2.09 8.54
N LEU A 58 25.56 3.13 9.12
CA LEU A 58 24.96 4.03 10.13
C LEU A 58 23.97 5.08 9.59
N GLN A 59 23.89 5.25 8.28
CA GLN A 59 23.02 6.22 7.59
C GLN A 59 21.90 5.52 6.82
N ARG A 60 21.72 4.20 7.00
CA ARG A 60 20.74 3.41 6.26
C ARG A 60 19.35 4.04 6.36
N LEU A 61 18.66 4.14 5.22
CA LEU A 61 17.29 4.61 5.19
C LEU A 61 16.41 3.71 6.06
N ASP A 62 15.64 4.34 6.94
CA ASP A 62 14.80 3.70 7.94
C ASP A 62 13.46 4.45 8.07
N THR A 63 12.58 3.96 8.94
CA THR A 63 11.27 4.58 9.19
C THR A 63 11.40 6.02 9.69
N HIS A 64 12.42 6.34 10.51
CA HIS A 64 12.64 7.72 11.00
C HIS A 64 12.94 8.69 9.86
N SER A 65 13.76 8.27 8.90
CA SER A 65 14.06 9.06 7.71
C SER A 65 12.81 9.32 6.86
N LEU A 66 11.89 8.35 6.76
CA LEU A 66 10.63 8.52 6.03
C LEU A 66 9.65 9.44 6.77
N LEU A 67 9.57 9.35 8.11
CA LEU A 67 8.75 10.27 8.91
C LEU A 67 9.20 11.72 8.78
N LYS A 68 10.52 11.94 8.67
CA LYS A 68 11.06 13.27 8.39
C LYS A 68 10.65 13.77 6.99
N ASP A 69 10.80 12.91 5.96
CA ASP A 69 10.38 13.23 4.59
C ASP A 69 8.86 13.49 4.50
N HIS A 70 8.05 12.71 5.22
CA HIS A 70 6.61 12.92 5.36
C HIS A 70 6.28 14.31 5.90
N ALA A 71 6.90 14.71 7.01
CA ALA A 71 6.69 16.03 7.62
C ALA A 71 7.14 17.18 6.70
N GLU A 72 8.23 16.99 5.94
CA GLU A 72 8.70 17.98 4.97
C GLU A 72 7.78 18.12 3.76
N ARG A 73 7.05 17.05 3.39
CA ARG A 73 6.10 17.05 2.27
C ARG A 73 4.69 17.53 2.65
N GLY A 74 4.34 17.51 3.94
CA GLY A 74 3.09 18.02 4.47
C GLY A 74 2.29 16.95 5.22
N ASP A 75 1.99 17.21 6.49
CA ASP A 75 1.29 16.28 7.38
C ASP A 75 -0.19 16.10 7.03
N ASP A 76 -0.77 16.94 6.17
CA ASP A 76 -2.15 16.85 5.69
C ASP A 76 -2.32 15.95 4.45
N ILE A 77 -1.20 15.48 3.89
CA ILE A 77 -1.15 14.57 2.76
C ILE A 77 -0.90 13.15 3.27
N TYR A 78 -1.73 12.20 2.81
CA TYR A 78 -1.49 10.79 3.10
C TYR A 78 -0.35 10.27 2.22
N HIS A 79 0.84 10.15 2.79
CA HIS A 79 2.02 9.65 2.12
C HIS A 79 2.13 8.13 2.28
N PHE A 80 2.26 7.42 1.16
CA PHE A 80 2.35 5.97 1.11
C PHE A 80 3.68 5.52 0.49
N TYR A 81 4.60 5.03 1.30
CA TYR A 81 5.95 4.65 0.89
C TYR A 81 6.05 3.18 0.49
N LEU A 82 6.51 2.93 -0.72
CA LEU A 82 6.75 1.59 -1.26
C LEU A 82 8.26 1.29 -1.15
N CYS A 83 8.67 0.66 -0.05
CA CYS A 83 10.08 0.62 0.37
C CYS A 83 10.82 -0.65 -0.05
N HIS A 84 12.12 -0.52 -0.34
CA HIS A 84 13.01 -1.69 -0.54
C HIS A 84 13.53 -2.32 0.77
N PHE A 85 13.00 -1.89 1.92
CA PHE A 85 13.34 -2.35 3.26
C PHE A 85 12.07 -2.51 4.11
N ARG A 86 12.16 -3.29 5.19
CA ARG A 86 11.07 -3.49 6.15
C ARG A 86 11.05 -2.38 7.19
N PRO A 87 9.88 -2.01 7.73
CA PRO A 87 9.85 -1.20 8.94
C PRO A 87 10.62 -1.91 10.07
N LEU A 88 11.25 -1.14 10.95
CA LEU A 88 12.03 -1.69 12.07
C LEU A 88 11.14 -2.41 13.10
N TRP A 89 9.86 -2.02 13.15
CA TRP A 89 8.84 -2.63 13.98
C TRP A 89 7.53 -2.63 13.22
N THR A 90 6.79 -3.74 13.31
CA THR A 90 5.45 -3.90 12.76
C THR A 90 4.65 -4.73 13.76
N ASP A 91 3.39 -4.37 13.96
CA ASP A 91 2.42 -5.09 14.76
C ASP A 91 1.63 -6.12 13.95
N CYS A 92 1.84 -6.18 12.63
CA CYS A 92 1.12 -7.03 11.71
C CYS A 92 2.03 -7.89 10.83
N THR A 93 1.55 -9.07 10.43
CA THR A 93 2.24 -9.96 9.48
C THR A 93 2.27 -9.43 8.04
N CYS A 94 1.60 -8.30 7.77
CA CYS A 94 1.63 -7.58 6.51
C CYS A 94 3.03 -7.01 6.19
N GLU A 95 3.93 -6.93 7.18
CA GLU A 95 5.24 -6.27 7.07
C GLU A 95 5.15 -4.79 6.66
N GLY A 96 4.01 -4.16 6.94
CA GLY A 96 3.77 -2.73 6.79
C GLY A 96 3.78 -1.98 8.11
N TYR A 97 3.70 -0.66 8.02
CA TYR A 97 3.59 0.25 9.15
C TYR A 97 2.73 1.43 8.76
N HIS A 98 1.75 1.76 9.60
CA HIS A 98 0.91 2.93 9.44
C HIS A 98 1.02 3.87 10.65
N ALA A 99 0.83 5.15 10.38
CA ALA A 99 0.55 6.20 11.36
C ALA A 99 -0.42 7.20 10.72
N GLU A 100 -0.78 8.27 11.42
CA GLU A 100 -1.66 9.30 10.87
C GLU A 100 -1.07 9.88 9.57
N ASN A 101 -1.84 9.78 8.47
CA ASN A 101 -1.43 10.21 7.13
C ASN A 101 -0.09 9.62 6.64
N PHE A 102 0.34 8.49 7.21
CA PHE A 102 1.57 7.81 6.84
C PHE A 102 1.33 6.31 6.68
N GLY A 103 1.77 5.75 5.56
CA GLY A 103 1.77 4.31 5.33
C GLY A 103 3.07 3.90 4.69
N MET A 104 3.58 2.72 5.05
CA MET A 104 4.68 2.11 4.33
C MET A 104 4.53 0.60 4.26
N ILE A 105 4.97 0.01 3.16
CA ILE A 105 5.18 -1.43 3.06
C ILE A 105 6.58 -1.72 2.53
N ARG A 106 7.05 -2.94 2.75
CA ARG A 106 8.13 -3.47 1.93
C ARG A 106 7.57 -3.86 0.55
N TRP A 107 8.01 -3.14 -0.48
CA TRP A 107 7.75 -3.51 -1.86
C TRP A 107 8.54 -4.76 -2.25
N GLU A 108 7.81 -5.83 -2.57
CA GLU A 108 8.36 -7.07 -3.09
C GLU A 108 8.58 -6.97 -4.59
N ARG A 109 9.84 -7.16 -5.00
CA ARG A 109 10.24 -7.15 -6.40
C ARG A 109 9.95 -8.50 -7.05
N PRO A 110 9.23 -8.55 -8.19
CA PRO A 110 9.00 -9.80 -8.90
C PRO A 110 10.29 -10.30 -9.56
N LYS A 111 10.42 -11.63 -9.72
CA LYS A 111 11.54 -12.23 -10.46
C LYS A 111 11.52 -11.86 -11.95
N ASN A 112 10.31 -11.72 -12.50
CA ASN A 112 10.06 -11.26 -13.86
C ASN A 112 9.30 -9.94 -13.80
N GLN A 113 9.78 -8.90 -14.46
CA GLN A 113 9.21 -7.54 -14.40
C GLN A 113 7.76 -7.45 -14.93
N THR A 114 7.31 -8.43 -15.71
CA THR A 114 5.94 -8.50 -16.23
C THR A 114 5.00 -9.36 -15.37
N ASP A 115 5.44 -9.83 -14.21
CA ASP A 115 4.62 -10.65 -13.31
C ASP A 115 3.65 -9.79 -12.49
N THR A 116 2.62 -9.30 -13.18
CA THR A 116 1.55 -8.49 -12.59
C THR A 116 0.80 -9.24 -11.47
N LEU A 117 0.68 -10.57 -11.57
CA LEU A 117 0.00 -11.37 -10.55
C LEU A 117 0.79 -11.36 -9.25
N PHE A 118 2.11 -11.56 -9.32
CA PHE A 118 2.97 -11.43 -8.14
C PHE A 118 2.87 -10.04 -7.50
N LEU A 119 2.89 -8.97 -8.30
CA LEU A 119 2.75 -7.61 -7.80
C LEU A 119 1.40 -7.39 -7.10
N ALA A 120 0.33 -7.94 -7.66
CA ALA A 120 -1.00 -7.86 -7.07
C ALA A 120 -1.06 -8.64 -5.74
N GLU A 121 -0.60 -9.89 -5.72
CA GLU A 121 -0.64 -10.77 -4.55
C GLU A 121 0.23 -10.28 -3.40
N LYS A 122 1.41 -9.73 -3.69
CA LYS A 122 2.40 -9.33 -2.67
C LYS A 122 2.29 -7.88 -2.25
N ASN A 123 2.10 -6.98 -3.22
CA ASN A 123 2.14 -5.55 -2.94
C ASN A 123 0.73 -4.95 -2.85
N CYS A 124 -0.17 -5.25 -3.79
CA CYS A 124 -1.50 -4.62 -3.79
C CYS A 124 -2.32 -5.02 -2.56
N THR A 125 -2.27 -6.29 -2.15
CA THR A 125 -2.90 -6.77 -0.90
C THR A 125 -2.38 -6.02 0.32
N ALA A 126 -1.06 -5.86 0.45
CA ALA A 126 -0.42 -5.15 1.55
C ALA A 126 -0.74 -3.64 1.53
N VAL A 127 -0.74 -3.02 0.36
CA VAL A 127 -1.17 -1.61 0.21
C VAL A 127 -2.61 -1.44 0.66
N SER A 128 -3.51 -2.35 0.26
CA SER A 128 -4.92 -2.27 0.67
C SER A 128 -5.12 -2.40 2.18
N HIS A 129 -4.24 -3.16 2.85
CA HIS A 129 -4.24 -3.33 4.30
C HIS A 129 -3.90 -2.02 5.03
N GLU A 130 -2.76 -1.41 4.68
CA GLU A 130 -2.32 -0.16 5.30
C GLU A 130 -3.26 1.01 4.96
N ILE A 131 -3.79 1.07 3.73
CA ILE A 131 -4.80 2.07 3.35
C ILE A 131 -6.09 1.89 4.17
N ALA A 132 -6.54 0.65 4.39
CA ALA A 132 -7.75 0.39 5.17
C ALA A 132 -7.61 0.92 6.61
N HIS A 133 -6.44 0.75 7.24
CA HIS A 133 -6.19 1.34 8.57
C HIS A 133 -6.44 2.85 8.57
N GLU A 134 -5.87 3.58 7.62
CA GLU A 134 -5.96 5.03 7.59
C GLU A 134 -7.39 5.52 7.27
N LEU A 135 -8.06 4.92 6.30
CA LEU A 135 -9.42 5.32 5.93
C LEU A 135 -10.42 5.04 7.05
N LEU A 136 -10.30 3.89 7.70
CA LEU A 136 -11.16 3.55 8.84
C LEU A 136 -10.85 4.45 10.06
N ARG A 137 -9.59 4.81 10.30
CA ARG A 137 -9.21 5.81 11.31
C ARG A 137 -9.87 7.16 11.04
N GLN A 138 -9.77 7.67 9.81
CA GLN A 138 -10.37 8.95 9.42
C GLN A 138 -11.89 8.95 9.53
N SER A 139 -12.54 7.81 9.25
CA SER A 139 -13.99 7.63 9.47
C SER A 139 -14.39 7.45 10.94
N LYS A 140 -13.43 7.46 11.88
CA LYS A 140 -13.63 7.23 13.32
C LYS A 140 -14.19 5.85 13.66
N TYR A 141 -13.92 4.86 12.82
CA TYR A 141 -14.30 3.47 13.09
C TYR A 141 -13.49 2.94 14.29
N LYS A 142 -14.16 2.53 15.37
CA LYS A 142 -13.50 2.26 16.66
C LYS A 142 -12.56 1.06 16.66
N ARG A 143 -12.89 0.01 15.89
CA ARG A 143 -12.17 -1.28 15.88
C ARG A 143 -11.29 -1.43 14.64
N TYR A 144 -10.81 -0.31 14.09
CA TYR A 144 -10.14 -0.33 12.79
C TYR A 144 -8.85 -1.12 12.80
N ILE A 145 -8.13 -1.17 13.92
CA ILE A 145 -6.91 -1.97 14.04
C ILE A 145 -7.28 -3.45 14.05
N GLU A 146 -8.15 -3.85 14.97
CA GLU A 146 -8.52 -5.24 15.18
C GLU A 146 -9.18 -5.85 13.95
N ASP A 147 -10.15 -5.15 13.35
CA ASP A 147 -10.93 -5.74 12.26
C ASP A 147 -10.13 -5.78 10.95
N VAL A 148 -9.19 -4.85 10.71
CA VAL A 148 -8.26 -4.93 9.57
C VAL A 148 -7.29 -6.10 9.75
N HIS A 149 -6.74 -6.29 10.96
CA HIS A 149 -5.86 -7.42 11.28
C HIS A 149 -6.61 -8.77 11.19
N ASP A 150 -7.81 -8.87 11.75
CA ASP A 150 -8.65 -10.08 11.70
C ASP A 150 -8.99 -10.44 10.26
N THR A 151 -9.32 -9.45 9.43
CA THR A 151 -9.61 -9.66 8.00
C THR A 151 -8.36 -10.15 7.28
N TRP A 152 -7.22 -9.50 7.50
CA TRP A 152 -5.94 -9.91 6.92
C TRP A 152 -5.56 -11.34 7.29
N GLN A 153 -5.72 -11.74 8.57
CA GLN A 153 -5.48 -13.11 9.00
C GLN A 153 -6.40 -14.11 8.29
N GLN A 154 -7.68 -13.79 8.13
CA GLN A 154 -8.60 -14.67 7.41
C GLN A 154 -8.20 -14.86 5.94
N HIS A 155 -7.66 -13.83 5.28
CA HIS A 155 -7.07 -13.97 3.94
C HIS A 155 -5.83 -14.86 3.96
N LEU A 156 -4.89 -14.61 4.87
CA LEU A 156 -3.63 -15.36 4.96
C LEU A 156 -3.83 -16.85 5.26
N PHE A 157 -4.82 -17.19 6.08
CA PHE A 157 -5.17 -18.57 6.40
C PHE A 157 -6.20 -19.19 5.45
N GLY A 158 -6.58 -18.48 4.38
CA GLY A 158 -7.47 -18.98 3.33
C GLY A 158 -8.92 -19.17 3.76
N ALA A 159 -9.35 -18.53 4.86
CA ALA A 159 -10.73 -18.54 5.31
C ALA A 159 -11.64 -17.70 4.39
N ILE A 160 -11.11 -16.62 3.83
CA ILE A 160 -11.74 -15.80 2.80
C ILE A 160 -10.73 -15.49 1.69
N PRO A 161 -11.16 -15.33 0.43
CA PRO A 161 -10.28 -14.93 -0.66
C PRO A 161 -10.13 -13.40 -0.72
N PHE A 162 -8.96 -12.92 -1.14
CA PHE A 162 -8.80 -11.52 -1.50
C PHE A 162 -9.75 -11.14 -2.65
N GLU A 163 -10.25 -9.90 -2.63
CA GLU A 163 -11.04 -9.38 -3.75
C GLU A 163 -10.14 -9.19 -4.97
N GLN A 164 -10.60 -9.64 -6.13
CA GLN A 164 -9.84 -9.70 -7.37
C GLN A 164 -10.36 -8.68 -8.36
N TYR A 165 -9.48 -7.85 -8.92
CA TYR A 165 -9.84 -6.79 -9.85
C TYR A 165 -9.06 -6.86 -11.17
N GLY A 166 -9.74 -6.55 -12.27
CA GLY A 166 -9.16 -6.46 -13.62
C GLY A 166 -8.43 -5.14 -13.88
N GLU A 167 -7.88 -5.00 -15.09
CA GLU A 167 -7.27 -3.73 -15.54
C GLU A 167 -8.28 -2.59 -15.69
N ASP A 168 -9.56 -2.94 -15.82
CA ASP A 168 -10.71 -2.03 -15.83
C ASP A 168 -11.15 -1.58 -14.43
N PHE A 169 -10.46 -2.06 -13.38
CA PHE A 169 -10.75 -1.80 -11.96
C PHE A 169 -12.07 -2.40 -11.46
N GLU A 170 -12.66 -3.32 -12.22
CA GLU A 170 -13.88 -4.03 -11.84
C GLU A 170 -13.54 -5.41 -11.26
N LEU A 171 -14.45 -5.94 -10.44
CA LEU A 171 -14.33 -7.29 -9.89
C LEU A 171 -14.24 -8.32 -11.02
N THR A 172 -13.33 -9.28 -10.88
CA THR A 172 -13.08 -10.29 -11.91
C THR A 172 -12.86 -11.68 -11.34
N SER A 173 -13.32 -12.68 -12.09
CA SER A 173 -12.98 -14.10 -11.87
C SER A 173 -11.86 -14.59 -12.78
N LYS A 174 -11.34 -13.73 -13.66
CA LYS A 174 -10.17 -14.00 -14.51
C LYS A 174 -8.87 -13.69 -13.74
N LYS A 175 -7.72 -13.84 -14.40
CA LYS A 175 -6.42 -13.45 -13.84
C LYS A 175 -6.46 -11.97 -13.39
N PRO A 176 -6.30 -11.66 -12.09
CA PRO A 176 -6.39 -10.30 -11.59
C PRO A 176 -5.14 -9.48 -11.94
N SER A 177 -5.34 -8.17 -12.01
CA SER A 177 -4.25 -7.17 -12.07
C SER A 177 -4.04 -6.46 -10.72
N PHE A 178 -5.08 -6.47 -9.87
CA PHE A 178 -5.05 -5.90 -8.52
C PHE A 178 -5.81 -6.82 -7.56
N LEU A 179 -5.39 -6.81 -6.30
CA LEU A 179 -5.94 -7.64 -5.23
C LEU A 179 -6.05 -6.80 -3.95
N THR A 180 -7.17 -6.88 -3.24
CA THR A 180 -7.37 -6.13 -2.00
C THR A 180 -7.98 -6.97 -0.90
N LEU A 181 -7.87 -6.49 0.34
CA LEU A 181 -8.71 -6.95 1.44
C LEU A 181 -10.20 -6.92 1.05
N ASP A 182 -10.94 -7.92 1.52
CA ASP A 182 -12.40 -7.91 1.52
C ASP A 182 -12.93 -6.89 2.54
N THR A 183 -13.39 -5.77 2.01
CA THR A 183 -13.89 -4.63 2.80
C THR A 183 -15.28 -4.86 3.40
N THR A 184 -16.02 -5.88 2.98
CA THR A 184 -17.33 -6.21 3.58
C THR A 184 -17.20 -6.63 5.04
N MET A 185 -16.00 -7.07 5.43
CA MET A 185 -15.65 -7.41 6.82
C MET A 185 -15.62 -6.21 7.77
N PHE A 186 -15.56 -4.98 7.24
CA PHE A 186 -15.59 -3.74 8.02
C PHE A 186 -17.00 -3.15 8.16
N THR A 187 -17.94 -3.63 7.35
CA THR A 187 -19.32 -3.15 7.36
C THR A 187 -20.16 -3.92 8.39
N LYS A 188 -20.31 -3.31 9.57
CA LYS A 188 -21.22 -3.71 10.67
C LYS A 188 -20.85 -4.99 11.44
N LYS A 189 -19.96 -4.83 12.42
CA LYS A 189 -20.18 -5.40 13.75
C LYS A 189 -20.70 -4.27 14.66
N SER A 190 -21.99 -3.96 14.54
CA SER A 190 -22.71 -3.14 15.53
C SER A 190 -22.95 -3.94 16.80
#